data_AF-A0A1Q9NN64-F1
#
_entry.id   AF-A0A1Q9NN64-F1
#
_cell.length_a   1.000
_cell.length_b   1.000
_cell.length_c   1.000
_cell.angle_alpha   90.00
_cell.angle_beta   90.00
_cell.angle_gamma   90.00
#
_symmetry.space_group_name_H-M   'P 1'
#
loop_
_entity.id
_entity.type
_entity.pdbx_description
1 polymer ?
#
loop_
_entity_poly.entity_id
_entity_poly.type
_entity_poly.pdbx_seq_one_letter_code
_entity_poly.pdbx_strand_id
1 'polypeptide(L)'
;MISPNPIDFLKQLLDLVLLDGKITKEERILVDTIARNVRQYENAVNEALEDNTLTKDEMNILLNLYNKIINEAENTAKKDNYISKDEKVILDKLIEYLKKLSINF
;
A
#
# COMPACT_ATOMS: atom_id res chain seq x y z
N MET A 1 15.67 -12.05 3.30
CA MET A 1 14.99 -11.10 2.40
C MET A 1 15.09 -9.72 3.01
N ILE A 2 15.43 -8.68 2.25
CA ILE A 2 15.36 -7.29 2.73
C ILE A 2 13.91 -6.87 2.55
N SER A 3 13.16 -6.75 3.65
CA SER A 3 11.80 -6.21 3.61
C SER A 3 11.88 -4.76 3.12
N PRO A 4 11.10 -4.34 2.12
CA PRO A 4 11.13 -2.97 1.62
C PRO A 4 10.74 -1.99 2.75
N ASN A 5 11.51 -0.91 2.90
CA ASN A 5 11.29 0.07 3.97
C ASN A 5 10.04 0.93 3.70
N PRO A 6 9.05 0.99 4.61
CA PRO A 6 7.84 1.78 4.46
C PRO A 6 8.11 3.27 4.32
N ILE A 7 9.12 3.79 5.01
CA ILE A 7 9.48 5.22 4.95
C ILE A 7 9.98 5.56 3.55
N ASP A 8 10.80 4.70 2.96
CA ASP A 8 11.34 4.92 1.62
C ASP A 8 10.25 4.76 0.56
N PHE A 9 9.29 3.86 0.76
CA PHE A 9 8.10 3.75 -0.08
C PHE A 9 7.23 5.01 -0.01
N LEU A 10 6.94 5.51 1.20
CA LEU A 10 6.12 6.71 1.36
C LEU A 10 6.81 7.96 0.79
N LYS A 11 8.14 8.06 0.91
CA LYS A 11 8.90 9.11 0.21
C LYS A 11 8.74 9.02 -1.30
N GLN A 12 8.83 7.82 -1.88
CA GLN A 12 8.60 7.64 -3.33
C GLN A 12 7.19 8.06 -3.74
N LEU A 13 6.16 7.77 -2.94
CA LEU A 13 4.80 8.25 -3.23
C LEU A 13 4.70 9.77 -3.16
N LEU A 14 5.35 10.39 -2.18
CA LEU A 14 5.39 11.84 -2.04
C LEU A 14 6.13 12.51 -3.21
N ASP A 15 7.24 11.93 -3.67
CA ASP A 15 7.97 12.43 -4.83
C ASP A 15 7.12 12.31 -6.11
N LEU A 16 6.32 11.25 -6.24
CA LEU A 16 5.42 11.06 -7.38
C LEU A 16 4.31 12.11 -7.44
N VAL A 17 3.66 12.42 -6.32
CA VAL A 17 2.62 13.49 -6.27
C VAL A 17 3.21 14.90 -6.37
N LEU A 18 4.54 15.05 -6.32
CA LEU A 18 5.23 16.32 -6.48
C LEU A 18 5.80 16.52 -7.88
N LEU A 19 5.75 15.51 -8.77
CA LEU A 19 6.35 15.56 -10.11
C LEU A 19 5.77 16.67 -10.99
N ASP A 20 4.47 16.93 -10.87
CA ASP A 20 3.78 17.99 -11.61
C ASP A 20 3.85 19.36 -10.89
N GLY A 21 4.51 19.40 -9.73
CA GLY A 21 4.67 20.58 -8.88
C GLY A 21 3.43 20.94 -8.05
N LYS A 22 2.38 20.10 -8.03
CA LYS A 22 1.13 20.38 -7.31
C LYS A 22 0.49 19.11 -6.73
N ILE A 23 0.52 18.99 -5.40
CA ILE A 23 -0.27 17.98 -4.70
C ILE A 23 -1.75 18.41 -4.66
N THR A 24 -2.61 17.65 -5.30
CA THR A 24 -4.07 17.80 -5.21
C THR A 24 -4.60 17.28 -3.87
N LYS A 25 -5.83 17.66 -3.54
CA LYS A 25 -6.46 17.18 -2.29
C LYS A 25 -6.72 15.68 -2.36
N GLU A 26 -7.09 15.19 -3.52
CA GLU A 26 -7.41 13.80 -3.83
C GLU A 26 -6.17 12.92 -3.67
N GLU A 27 -5.05 13.32 -4.26
CA GLU A 27 -3.75 12.63 -4.11
C GLU A 27 -3.28 12.61 -2.66
N ARG A 28 -3.45 13.73 -1.93
CA ARG A 28 -3.09 13.77 -0.51
C ARG A 28 -3.91 12.77 0.31
N ILE A 29 -5.22 12.70 0.06
CA ILE A 29 -6.10 11.74 0.74
C ILE A 29 -5.69 10.31 0.37
N LEU A 30 -5.37 10.05 -0.91
CA LEU A 30 -4.92 8.74 -1.37
C LEU A 30 -3.61 8.32 -0.68
N VAL A 31 -2.60 9.19 -0.66
CA VAL A 31 -1.32 8.92 0.02
C VAL A 31 -1.50 8.72 1.53
N ASP A 32 -2.33 9.53 2.19
CA ASP A 32 -2.62 9.40 3.62
C ASP A 32 -3.36 8.09 3.95
N THR A 33 -4.25 7.63 3.06
CA THR A 33 -4.90 6.31 3.17
C THR A 33 -3.88 5.20 3.00
N ILE A 34 -3.03 5.27 1.97
CA ILE A 34 -1.98 4.29 1.73
C ILE A 34 -1.00 4.20 2.90
N ALA A 35 -0.59 5.33 3.48
CA ALA A 35 0.34 5.36 4.61
C ALA A 35 -0.20 4.63 5.84
N ARG A 36 -1.50 4.78 6.13
CA ARG A 36 -2.16 4.06 7.22
C ARG A 36 -2.23 2.56 6.93
N ASN A 37 -2.61 2.22 5.71
CA ASN A 37 -2.79 0.83 5.27
C ASN A 37 -1.48 0.05 5.24
N VAL A 38 -0.39 0.66 4.75
CA VAL A 38 0.93 0.03 4.74
C VAL A 38 1.43 -0.27 6.16
N ARG A 39 1.26 0.65 7.11
CA ARG A 39 1.63 0.40 8.51
C ARG A 39 0.86 -0.78 9.11
N GLN A 40 -0.45 -0.87 8.82
CA GLN A 40 -1.26 -2.01 9.28
C GLN A 40 -0.77 -3.33 8.68
N TYR A 41 -0.46 -3.35 7.39
CA TYR A 41 0.05 -4.54 6.73
C TYR A 41 1.40 -4.99 7.27
N GLU A 42 2.32 -4.05 7.47
CA GLU A 42 3.64 -4.33 8.02
C GLU A 42 3.54 -4.91 9.44
N ASN A 43 2.70 -4.34 10.30
CA ASN A 43 2.47 -4.89 11.63
C ASN A 43 1.94 -6.32 11.57
N ALA A 44 0.96 -6.59 10.70
CA ALA A 44 0.41 -7.93 10.53
C ALA A 44 1.45 -8.93 10.00
N VAL A 45 2.33 -8.50 9.08
CA VAL A 45 3.44 -9.33 8.58
C VAL A 45 4.45 -9.63 9.68
N ASN A 46 4.79 -8.63 10.50
CA ASN A 46 5.74 -8.81 11.60
C ASN A 46 5.18 -9.74 12.69
N GLU A 47 3.91 -9.59 13.04
CA GLU A 47 3.21 -10.49 13.99
C GLU A 47 3.18 -11.92 13.44
N ALA A 48 2.83 -12.11 12.16
CA ALA A 48 2.78 -13.42 11.51
C ALA A 48 4.16 -14.07 11.28
N LEU A 49 5.25 -13.34 11.53
CA LEU A 49 6.62 -13.84 11.42
C LEU A 49 7.34 -13.91 12.77
N GLU A 50 6.66 -13.57 13.87
CA GLU A 50 7.26 -13.51 15.21
C GLU A 50 7.83 -14.87 15.66
N ASP A 51 7.15 -15.96 15.31
CA ASP A 51 7.56 -17.34 15.58
C ASP A 51 8.35 -17.99 14.43
N ASN A 52 8.71 -17.21 13.40
CA ASN A 52 9.33 -17.65 12.14
C ASN A 52 8.53 -18.71 11.35
N THR A 53 7.24 -18.90 11.65
CA THR A 53 6.40 -19.92 11.02
C THR A 53 5.09 -19.31 10.53
N LEU A 54 4.95 -19.14 9.22
CA LEU A 54 3.71 -18.63 8.65
C LEU A 54 2.66 -19.75 8.54
N THR A 55 1.61 -19.68 9.35
CA THR A 55 0.48 -20.61 9.29
C THR A 55 -0.49 -20.28 8.14
N LYS A 56 -1.34 -21.23 7.76
CA LYS A 56 -2.39 -20.99 6.76
C LYS A 56 -3.37 -19.90 7.17
N ASP A 57 -3.69 -19.81 8.46
CA ASP A 57 -4.63 -18.81 8.96
C ASP A 57 -4.02 -17.41 8.89
N GLU A 58 -2.74 -17.26 9.24
CA GLU A 58 -1.99 -16.00 9.08
C GLU A 58 -1.85 -15.62 7.61
N MET A 59 -1.57 -16.58 6.71
CA MET A 59 -1.59 -16.34 5.27
C MET A 59 -2.94 -15.78 4.80
N ASN A 60 -4.04 -16.36 5.26
CA ASN A 60 -5.39 -15.89 4.90
C ASN A 60 -5.67 -14.48 5.46
N ILE A 61 -5.23 -14.18 6.69
CA ILE A 61 -5.35 -12.86 7.29
C ILE A 61 -4.58 -11.83 6.46
N LEU A 62 -3.32 -12.13 6.10
CA LEU A 62 -2.49 -11.27 5.27
C LEU A 62 -3.09 -11.08 3.88
N LEU A 63 -3.62 -12.13 3.25
CA LEU A 63 -4.27 -12.03 1.94
C LEU A 63 -5.54 -11.17 2.00
N ASN A 64 -6.36 -11.33 3.05
CA ASN A 64 -7.55 -10.51 3.26
C ASN A 64 -7.18 -9.04 3.48
N LEU A 65 -6.12 -8.77 4.25
CA LEU A 65 -5.63 -7.43 4.48
C LEU A 65 -5.06 -6.81 3.19
N TYR A 66 -4.31 -7.57 2.40
CA TYR A 66 -3.84 -7.16 1.07
C TYR A 66 -5.00 -6.70 0.18
N ASN A 67 -6.04 -7.53 0.05
CA ASN A 67 -7.21 -7.22 -0.77
C ASN A 67 -7.97 -6.00 -0.24
N LYS A 68 -8.12 -5.89 1.08
CA LYS A 68 -8.77 -4.73 1.72
C LYS A 68 -8.04 -3.44 1.40
N ILE A 69 -6.71 -3.43 1.53
CA ILE A 69 -5.88 -2.24 1.29
C ILE A 69 -5.99 -1.76 -0.15
N ILE A 70 -5.94 -2.68 -1.12
CA ILE A 70 -6.10 -2.34 -2.54
C ILE A 70 -7.49 -1.77 -2.80
N ASN A 71 -8.54 -2.41 -2.30
CA ASN A 71 -9.90 -1.95 -2.49
C ASN A 71 -10.13 -0.56 -1.86
N GLU A 72 -9.59 -0.29 -0.68
CA GLU A 72 -9.70 1.02 -0.04
C GLU A 72 -8.95 2.11 -0.81
N ALA A 73 -7.74 1.81 -1.30
CA ALA A 73 -6.97 2.73 -2.12
C ALA A 73 -7.69 3.02 -3.45
N GLU A 74 -8.20 2.00 -4.13
CA GLU A 74 -8.99 2.16 -5.36
C GLU A 74 -10.26 2.97 -5.13
N ASN A 75 -10.99 2.71 -4.05
CA ASN A 75 -12.20 3.47 -3.72
C ASN A 75 -11.89 4.93 -3.38
N THR A 76 -10.71 5.19 -2.79
CA THR A 76 -10.25 6.54 -2.50
C THR A 76 -9.90 7.29 -3.78
N ALA A 77 -9.21 6.64 -4.72
CA ALA A 77 -8.90 7.20 -6.03
C ALA A 77 -10.16 7.44 -6.87
N LYS A 78 -11.11 6.49 -6.89
CA LYS A 78 -12.37 6.57 -7.66
C LYS A 78 -13.42 7.51 -7.06
N LYS A 79 -13.08 8.35 -6.08
CA LYS A 79 -14.07 9.10 -5.30
C LYS A 79 -14.90 10.08 -6.16
N ASP A 80 -14.35 10.55 -7.27
CA ASP A 80 -15.01 11.41 -8.25
C ASP A 80 -15.49 10.63 -9.50
N ASN A 81 -15.59 9.29 -9.41
CA ASN A 81 -15.84 8.35 -10.51
C ASN A 81 -14.78 8.38 -11.64
N TYR A 82 -13.61 8.95 -11.38
CA TYR A 82 -12.48 8.99 -12.28
C TYR A 82 -11.23 8.50 -11.55
N ILE A 83 -10.25 7.97 -12.27
CA ILE A 83 -8.90 7.74 -11.73
C ILE A 83 -7.98 8.51 -12.66
N SER A 84 -7.27 9.48 -12.11
CA SER A 84 -6.28 10.25 -12.84
C SER A 84 -5.06 9.38 -13.20
N LYS A 85 -4.23 9.86 -14.13
CA LYS A 85 -2.98 9.16 -14.46
C LYS A 85 -2.06 9.06 -13.24
N ASP A 86 -2.00 10.10 -12.42
CA ASP A 86 -1.12 10.18 -11.25
C ASP A 86 -1.61 9.26 -10.14
N GLU A 87 -2.92 9.25 -9.89
CA GLU A 87 -3.56 8.31 -8.95
C GLU A 87 -3.34 6.85 -9.37
N LYS A 88 -3.42 6.56 -10.67
CA LYS A 88 -3.12 5.22 -11.18
C LYS A 88 -1.67 4.82 -10.90
N VAL A 89 -0.71 5.73 -11.10
CA VAL A 89 0.71 5.45 -10.82
C VAL A 89 0.93 5.19 -9.33
N ILE A 90 0.25 5.93 -8.45
CA ILE A 90 0.28 5.72 -6.99
C ILE A 90 -0.28 4.33 -6.63
N LEU A 91 -1.40 3.93 -7.22
CA LEU A 91 -2.01 2.60 -7.01
C LEU A 91 -1.10 1.48 -7.51
N ASP A 92 -0.50 1.62 -8.69
CA ASP A 92 0.42 0.63 -9.25
C ASP A 92 1.65 0.46 -8.33
N LYS A 93 2.18 1.55 -7.79
CA LYS A 93 3.28 1.53 -6.81
C LYS A 93 2.91 0.84 -5.50
N LEU A 94 1.69 1.06 -5.00
CA LEU A 94 1.18 0.33 -3.84
C LEU A 94 1.16 -1.17 -4.09
N ILE A 95 0.62 -1.60 -5.23
CA ILE A 95 0.55 -3.03 -5.60
C ILE A 95 1.96 -3.63 -5.69
N GLU A 96 2.90 -2.94 -6.35
CA GLU A 96 4.30 -3.38 -6.41
C GLU A 96 4.94 -3.51 -5.03
N TYR A 97 4.69 -2.56 -4.13
CA TYR A 97 5.22 -2.56 -2.78
C TYR A 97 4.64 -3.70 -1.94
N LEU A 98 3.32 -3.88 -1.97
CA LEU A 98 2.64 -4.98 -1.28
C LEU A 98 3.09 -6.34 -1.79
N LYS A 99 3.32 -6.50 -3.10
CA LYS A 99 3.88 -7.73 -3.68
C LYS A 99 5.28 -8.07 -3.17
N LYS A 100 6.10 -7.05 -2.87
CA LYS A 100 7.44 -7.23 -2.30
C LYS A 100 7.40 -7.58 -0.82
N LEU A 101 6.39 -7.11 -0.10
CA LEU A 101 6.14 -7.47 1.30
C LEU A 101 5.49 -8.85 1.43
N SER A 102 4.60 -9.21 0.50
CA SER A 102 4.00 -10.52 0.47
C SER A 102 5.07 -11.56 0.17
N ILE A 103 5.20 -12.53 1.07
CA ILE A 103 5.86 -13.80 0.75
C ILE A 103 5.07 -14.39 -0.42
N ASN A 104 5.71 -14.61 -1.57
CA ASN A 104 5.07 -15.10 -2.79
C ASN A 104 3.98 -16.13 -2.46
N PHE A 105 2.71 -15.75 -2.63
CA PHE A 105 1.55 -16.63 -2.46
C PHE A 105 1.42 -17.60 -3.62
#